data_AF-A0AA39P6S5-F1
#
_entry.id   AF-A0AA39P6S5-F1
#
_cell.length_a   1.000
_cell.length_b   1.000
_cell.length_c   1.000
_cell.angle_alpha   90.00
_cell.angle_beta   90.00
_cell.angle_gamma   90.00
#
_symmetry.space_group_name_H-M   'P 1'
#
loop_
_entity.id
_entity.type
_entity.pdbx_description
1 polymer ?
#
loop_
_entity_poly.entity_id
_entity_poly.type
_entity_poly.pdbx_seq_one_letter_code
_entity_poly.pdbx_strand_id
1 'polypeptide(L)'
;MPASVGCPQKYHSQDEQRQAHAQSSARSYAKHKSKINKHHQRKPSKDSAAPTHPNISQPKHVIKSLSKQLLERASAKNKEFLTLMDGCPHAYADRLYHKFMDTVTQMKPRGDDDEICQELMKIGELVKDVTIIEDRILNAAGIGEDLVEAEQICEGMQEVERWLEDILCGMLEGIDILTKAYKDRTLLYQHVAR
;
A
#
# COMPACT_ATOMS: atom_id res chain seq x y z
N MET A 1 -66.80 -5.75 7.44
CA MET A 1 -65.33 -5.91 7.51
C MET A 1 -64.90 -5.59 8.93
N PRO A 2 -64.31 -6.53 9.70
CA PRO A 2 -63.85 -6.23 11.05
C PRO A 2 -62.43 -5.65 11.02
N ALA A 3 -62.22 -4.61 11.83
CA ALA A 3 -60.96 -3.91 11.99
C ALA A 3 -59.88 -4.81 12.64
N SER A 4 -58.63 -4.64 12.21
CA SER A 4 -57.49 -5.38 12.72
C SER A 4 -57.23 -5.08 14.19
N VAL A 5 -57.11 -6.13 15.00
CA VAL A 5 -56.64 -6.08 16.38
C VAL A 5 -55.18 -5.66 16.40
N GLY A 6 -54.89 -4.43 16.83
CA GLY A 6 -53.52 -3.95 17.04
C GLY A 6 -52.91 -4.54 18.30
N CYS A 7 -51.65 -4.97 18.22
CA CYS A 7 -50.87 -5.41 19.38
C CYS A 7 -50.76 -4.28 20.42
N PRO A 8 -51.08 -4.52 21.71
CA PRO A 8 -51.01 -3.46 22.71
C PRO A 8 -49.58 -2.96 22.90
N GLN A 9 -49.42 -1.64 22.81
CA GLN A 9 -48.17 -0.92 23.00
C GLN A 9 -47.71 -1.11 24.45
N LYS A 10 -46.54 -1.74 24.65
CA LYS A 10 -46.03 -2.11 26.00
C LYS A 10 -45.60 -0.93 26.87
N TYR A 11 -45.36 0.24 26.27
CA TYR A 11 -44.95 1.46 26.97
C TYR A 11 -45.75 2.62 26.40
N HIS A 12 -46.34 3.41 27.27
CA HIS A 12 -47.26 4.48 26.88
C HIS A 12 -46.56 5.86 26.80
N SER A 13 -45.33 5.97 27.31
CA SER A 13 -44.51 7.18 27.27
C SER A 13 -43.04 6.89 26.95
N GLN A 14 -42.36 7.83 26.30
CA GLN A 14 -40.91 7.75 26.06
C GLN A 14 -40.09 7.70 27.35
N ASP A 15 -40.56 8.34 28.42
CA ASP A 15 -39.86 8.32 29.71
C ASP A 15 -39.95 6.96 30.38
N GLU A 16 -41.07 6.26 30.21
CA GLU A 16 -41.28 4.90 30.71
C GLU A 16 -40.37 3.90 29.98
N GLN A 17 -40.20 4.09 28.67
CA GLN A 17 -39.26 3.31 27.87
C GLN A 17 -37.81 3.55 28.31
N ARG A 18 -37.41 4.80 28.58
CA ARG A 18 -36.06 5.11 29.08
C ARG A 18 -35.79 4.48 30.44
N GLN A 19 -36.74 4.53 31.36
CA GLN A 19 -36.60 3.92 32.68
C GLN A 19 -36.51 2.38 32.58
N ALA A 20 -37.33 1.75 31.75
CA ALA A 20 -37.27 0.30 31.52
C ALA A 20 -35.92 -0.12 30.91
N HIS A 21 -35.42 0.64 29.93
CA HIS A 21 -34.08 0.39 29.36
C HIS A 21 -32.96 0.62 30.38
N ALA A 22 -33.04 1.67 31.21
CA ALA A 22 -32.06 1.94 32.26
C ALA A 22 -32.02 0.84 33.33
N GLN A 23 -33.18 0.31 33.72
CA GLN A 23 -33.25 -0.80 34.67
C GLN A 23 -32.75 -2.11 34.05
N SER A 24 -33.10 -2.38 32.79
CA SER A 24 -32.63 -3.56 32.05
C SER A 24 -31.12 -3.54 31.85
N SER A 25 -30.57 -2.39 31.46
CA SER A 25 -29.12 -2.21 31.28
C SER A 25 -28.38 -2.31 32.61
N ALA A 26 -28.90 -1.72 33.70
CA ALA A 26 -28.30 -1.84 35.04
C ALA A 26 -28.23 -3.29 35.52
N ARG A 27 -29.30 -4.07 35.32
CA ARG A 27 -29.34 -5.51 35.67
C ARG A 27 -28.37 -6.33 34.83
N SER A 28 -28.30 -6.05 33.53
CA SER A 28 -27.34 -6.70 32.63
C SER A 28 -25.89 -6.37 33.00
N TYR A 29 -25.60 -5.11 33.31
CA TYR A 29 -24.26 -4.66 33.70
C TYR A 29 -23.85 -5.28 35.03
N ALA A 30 -24.74 -5.33 36.03
CA ALA A 30 -24.47 -6.01 37.30
C ALA A 30 -24.10 -7.49 37.11
N LYS A 31 -24.79 -8.20 36.19
CA LYS A 31 -24.53 -9.61 35.88
C LYS A 31 -23.17 -9.83 35.18
N HIS A 32 -22.71 -8.87 34.38
CA HIS A 32 -21.47 -8.98 33.59
C HIS A 32 -20.29 -8.19 34.17
N LYS A 33 -20.49 -7.45 35.27
CA LYS A 33 -19.49 -6.57 35.91
C LYS A 33 -18.18 -7.29 36.22
N SER A 34 -18.25 -8.53 36.70
CA SER A 34 -17.07 -9.35 37.01
C SER A 34 -16.28 -9.75 35.75
N LYS A 35 -16.96 -10.06 34.64
CA LYS A 35 -16.33 -10.35 33.34
C LYS A 35 -15.69 -9.11 32.73
N ILE A 36 -16.37 -7.96 32.84
CA ILE A 36 -15.86 -6.66 32.38
C ILE A 36 -14.59 -6.30 33.15
N ASN A 37 -14.61 -6.36 34.49
CA ASN A 37 -13.43 -6.07 35.31
C ASN A 37 -12.26 -7.04 35.06
N LYS A 38 -12.55 -8.33 34.82
CA LYS A 38 -11.53 -9.34 34.48
C LYS A 38 -10.87 -9.07 33.11
N HIS A 39 -11.58 -8.44 32.17
CA HIS A 39 -11.02 -7.98 30.90
C HIS A 39 -10.14 -6.73 31.06
N HIS A 40 -10.46 -5.85 32.01
CA HIS A 40 -9.64 -4.68 32.31
C HIS A 40 -8.34 -5.03 33.05
N GLN A 41 -8.36 -6.03 33.94
CA GLN A 41 -7.15 -6.49 34.64
C GLN A 41 -6.22 -7.36 33.78
N ARG A 42 -6.70 -7.87 32.64
CA ARG A 42 -5.94 -8.72 31.71
C ARG A 42 -5.17 -7.94 30.63
N LYS A 43 -5.15 -6.61 30.66
CA LYS A 43 -4.28 -5.82 29.79
C LYS A 43 -2.94 -5.58 30.50
N PRO A 44 -1.87 -6.35 30.19
CA PRO A 44 -0.53 -5.87 30.46
C PRO A 44 -0.28 -4.66 29.55
N SER A 45 0.19 -3.57 30.14
CA SER A 45 0.84 -2.47 29.45
C SER A 45 2.04 -3.01 28.66
N LYS A 46 1.90 -3.12 27.33
CA LYS A 46 2.99 -3.25 26.36
C LYS A 46 2.50 -2.79 24.98
N ASP A 47 3.02 -1.64 24.58
CA ASP A 47 3.39 -1.20 23.24
C ASP A 47 2.62 -1.79 22.03
N SER A 48 1.82 -0.89 21.43
CA SER A 48 1.73 -0.61 19.98
C SER A 48 1.78 -1.79 19.00
N ALA A 49 0.62 -2.37 18.68
CA ALA A 49 0.34 -2.89 17.34
C ALA A 49 -1.18 -3.11 17.11
N ALA A 50 -1.69 -2.45 16.07
CA ALA A 50 -2.93 -2.67 15.31
C ALA A 50 -4.30 -2.22 15.91
N PRO A 51 -5.20 -1.71 15.04
CA PRO A 51 -6.16 -0.66 15.38
C PRO A 51 -7.58 -1.19 15.53
N THR A 52 -8.17 -1.01 16.71
CA THR A 52 -9.62 -0.97 16.86
C THR A 52 -10.10 0.35 16.29
N HIS A 53 -10.82 0.33 15.16
CA HIS A 53 -11.51 1.50 14.59
C HIS A 53 -12.21 2.32 15.68
N PRO A 54 -11.74 3.53 15.98
CA PRO A 54 -12.61 4.51 16.57
C PRO A 54 -13.25 5.25 15.39
N ASN A 55 -14.58 5.11 15.25
CA ASN A 55 -15.39 6.02 14.46
C ASN A 55 -15.34 7.40 15.13
N ILE A 56 -14.19 8.06 15.02
CA ILE A 56 -14.00 9.46 15.33
C ILE A 56 -14.06 10.10 13.96
N SER A 57 -15.15 10.84 13.72
CA SER A 57 -15.23 11.81 12.65
C SER A 57 -14.08 12.79 12.84
N GLN A 58 -12.90 12.47 12.29
CA GLN A 58 -11.76 13.37 12.31
C GLN A 58 -12.19 14.63 11.54
N PRO A 59 -11.81 15.83 12.02
CA PRO A 59 -12.13 17.05 11.32
C PRO A 59 -11.58 16.95 9.89
N LYS A 60 -12.41 17.21 8.87
CA LYS A 60 -12.03 17.13 7.44
C LYS A 60 -10.73 17.87 7.11
N HIS A 61 -10.41 18.92 7.87
CA HIS A 61 -9.18 19.70 7.73
C HIS A 61 -7.91 18.94 8.16
N VAL A 62 -8.00 18.09 9.19
CA VAL A 62 -6.85 17.28 9.66
C VAL A 62 -6.54 16.17 8.66
N ILE A 63 -7.58 15.54 8.10
CA ILE A 63 -7.45 14.51 7.07
C ILE A 63 -6.75 15.06 5.82
N LYS A 64 -7.22 16.21 5.30
CA LYS A 64 -6.60 16.86 4.13
C LYS A 64 -5.16 17.30 4.37
N SER A 65 -4.79 17.67 5.60
CA SER A 65 -3.41 18.01 5.92
C SER A 65 -2.50 16.78 5.98
N LEU A 66 -3.04 15.62 6.41
CA LEU A 66 -2.28 14.39 6.52
C LEU A 66 -2.04 13.75 5.15
N SER A 67 -3.07 13.67 4.28
CA SER A 67 -2.92 13.12 2.93
C SER A 67 -1.90 13.90 2.10
N LYS A 68 -1.91 15.23 2.19
CA LYS A 68 -0.89 16.08 1.55
C LYS A 68 0.53 15.83 2.07
N GLN A 69 0.71 15.70 3.38
CA GLN A 69 2.04 15.37 3.95
C GLN A 69 2.53 13.99 3.51
N LEU A 70 1.61 13.03 3.35
CA LEU A 70 1.94 11.70 2.83
C LEU A 70 2.32 11.77 1.35
N LEU A 71 1.57 12.50 0.54
CA LEU A 71 1.88 12.71 -0.87
C LEU A 71 3.22 13.44 -1.07
N GLU A 72 3.54 14.44 -0.25
CA GLU A 72 4.85 15.10 -0.26
C GLU A 72 5.99 14.11 0.02
N ARG A 73 5.77 13.12 0.89
CA ARG A 73 6.74 12.04 1.13
C ARG A 73 6.87 11.09 -0.06
N ALA A 74 5.76 10.72 -0.71
CA ALA A 74 5.80 9.92 -1.95
C ALA A 74 6.57 10.68 -3.05
N SER A 75 6.32 11.97 -3.20
CA SER A 75 7.04 12.84 -4.12
C SER A 75 8.54 12.94 -3.79
N ALA A 76 8.91 12.97 -2.51
CA ALA A 76 10.32 12.94 -2.11
C ALA A 76 10.99 11.62 -2.50
N LYS A 77 10.29 10.49 -2.32
CA LYS A 77 10.76 9.18 -2.79
C LYS A 77 10.86 9.11 -4.30
N ASN A 78 9.93 9.73 -5.04
CA ASN A 78 10.04 9.85 -6.49
C ASN A 78 11.28 10.63 -6.93
N LYS A 79 11.65 11.70 -6.22
CA LYS A 79 12.88 12.43 -6.51
C LYS A 79 14.13 11.59 -6.24
N GLU A 80 14.15 10.84 -5.14
CA GLU A 80 15.22 9.88 -4.83
C GLU A 80 15.38 8.85 -5.95
N PHE A 81 14.26 8.26 -6.38
CA PHE A 81 14.20 7.32 -7.50
C PHE A 81 14.71 7.91 -8.83
N LEU A 82 14.24 9.10 -9.21
CA LEU A 82 14.72 9.76 -10.43
C LEU A 82 16.20 10.13 -10.34
N THR A 83 16.70 10.46 -9.14
CA THR A 83 18.13 10.73 -8.93
C THR A 83 18.97 9.48 -9.14
N LEU A 84 18.50 8.31 -8.69
CA LEU A 84 19.16 7.02 -8.93
C LEU A 84 19.35 6.74 -10.44
N MET A 85 18.43 7.23 -11.27
CA MET A 85 18.40 6.97 -12.72
C MET A 85 18.99 8.09 -13.58
N ASP A 86 19.58 9.11 -12.95
CA ASP A 86 19.99 10.35 -13.62
C ASP A 86 18.84 11.02 -14.41
N GLY A 87 17.62 10.87 -13.93
CA GLY A 87 16.40 11.46 -14.51
C GLY A 87 15.86 10.77 -15.76
N CYS A 88 16.49 9.70 -16.26
CA CYS A 88 16.02 8.99 -17.46
C CYS A 88 15.95 7.47 -17.24
N PRO A 89 14.77 6.94 -16.87
CA PRO A 89 14.58 5.51 -16.61
C PRO A 89 14.94 4.59 -17.79
N HIS A 90 14.60 4.98 -19.01
CA HIS A 90 14.92 4.19 -20.21
C HIS A 90 16.42 4.10 -20.44
N ALA A 91 17.13 5.23 -20.36
CA ALA A 91 18.58 5.25 -20.49
C ALA A 91 19.25 4.50 -19.34
N TYR A 92 18.65 4.48 -18.15
CA TYR A 92 19.16 3.72 -17.01
C TYR A 92 19.07 2.21 -17.24
N ALA A 93 17.92 1.70 -17.69
CA ALA A 93 17.76 0.28 -18.05
C ALA A 93 18.70 -0.15 -19.20
N ASP A 94 18.84 0.69 -20.24
CA ASP A 94 19.76 0.44 -21.36
C ASP A 94 21.23 0.40 -20.91
N ARG A 95 21.64 1.31 -20.01
CA ARG A 95 22.98 1.30 -19.39
C ARG A 95 23.24 0.00 -18.63
N LEU A 96 22.28 -0.46 -17.82
CA LEU A 96 22.42 -1.70 -17.06
C LEU A 96 22.52 -2.92 -17.97
N TYR A 97 21.71 -2.98 -19.03
CA TYR A 97 21.81 -4.03 -20.04
C TYR A 97 23.20 -4.06 -20.68
N HIS A 98 23.75 -2.91 -21.12
CA HIS A 98 25.09 -2.87 -21.71
C HIS A 98 26.20 -3.26 -20.74
N LYS A 99 26.14 -2.76 -19.50
CA LYS A 99 27.08 -3.16 -18.45
C LYS A 99 27.06 -4.67 -18.22
N PHE A 100 25.88 -5.28 -18.16
CA PHE A 100 25.77 -6.74 -18.09
C PHE A 100 26.45 -7.40 -19.29
N MET A 101 26.13 -6.96 -20.52
CA MET A 101 26.73 -7.55 -21.72
C MET A 101 28.26 -7.43 -21.76
N ASP A 102 28.83 -6.38 -21.18
CA ASP A 102 30.29 -6.21 -21.07
C ASP A 102 30.94 -7.24 -20.13
N THR A 103 30.19 -7.80 -19.18
CA THR A 103 30.67 -8.87 -18.28
C THR A 103 30.66 -10.25 -18.95
N VAL A 104 29.96 -10.38 -20.08
CA VAL A 104 29.85 -11.63 -20.83
C VAL A 104 31.13 -11.86 -21.60
N THR A 105 31.88 -12.87 -21.18
CA THR A 105 33.15 -13.25 -21.81
C THR A 105 33.19 -14.74 -22.09
N GLN A 106 34.17 -15.18 -22.88
CA GLN A 106 34.39 -16.63 -23.10
C GLN A 106 34.61 -17.39 -21.79
N MET A 107 35.17 -16.73 -20.77
CA MET A 107 35.40 -17.31 -19.44
C MET A 107 34.18 -17.23 -18.52
N LYS A 108 33.30 -16.25 -18.73
CA LYS A 108 32.04 -16.06 -17.98
C LYS A 108 30.87 -15.96 -18.97
N PRO A 109 30.45 -17.08 -19.59
CA PRO A 109 29.43 -17.08 -20.65
C PRO A 109 28.01 -16.86 -20.12
N ARG A 110 27.83 -16.60 -18.82
CA ARG A 110 26.56 -16.19 -18.21
C ARG A 110 26.55 -14.73 -17.76
N GLY A 111 27.69 -14.02 -17.87
CA GLY A 111 27.83 -12.67 -17.35
C GLY A 111 27.73 -12.59 -15.83
N ASP A 112 27.62 -11.37 -15.31
CA ASP A 112 27.45 -11.02 -13.89
C ASP A 112 26.13 -10.30 -13.66
N ASP A 113 25.24 -10.90 -12.88
CA ASP A 113 23.92 -10.35 -12.57
C ASP A 113 23.89 -9.51 -11.28
N ASP A 114 25.00 -9.46 -10.54
CA ASP A 114 25.07 -8.81 -9.23
C ASP A 114 24.65 -7.33 -9.29
N GLU A 115 25.06 -6.58 -10.31
CA GLU A 115 24.72 -5.16 -10.44
C GLU A 115 23.22 -4.96 -10.67
N ILE A 116 22.61 -5.74 -11.57
CA ILE A 116 21.16 -5.64 -11.84
C ILE A 116 20.36 -6.06 -10.60
N CYS A 117 20.76 -7.13 -9.92
CA CYS A 117 20.13 -7.58 -8.67
C CYS A 117 20.23 -6.52 -7.56
N GLN A 118 21.38 -5.84 -7.42
CA GLN A 118 21.55 -4.76 -6.45
C GLN A 118 20.66 -3.56 -6.75
N GLU A 119 20.56 -3.17 -8.01
CA GLU A 119 19.68 -2.07 -8.44
C GLU A 119 18.21 -2.43 -8.27
N LEU A 120 17.80 -3.67 -8.59
CA LEU A 120 16.45 -4.16 -8.35
C LEU A 120 16.08 -4.10 -6.87
N MET A 121 16.98 -4.49 -5.96
CA MET A 121 16.74 -4.38 -4.52
C MET A 121 16.51 -2.93 -4.07
N LYS A 122 17.31 -1.98 -4.56
CA LYS A 122 17.14 -0.54 -4.24
C LYS A 122 15.81 0.00 -4.73
N ILE A 123 15.43 -0.34 -5.97
CA ILE A 123 14.15 0.08 -6.54
C ILE A 123 12.99 -0.56 -5.78
N GLY A 124 13.06 -1.86 -5.46
CA GLY A 124 12.03 -2.56 -4.71
C GLY A 124 11.82 -1.98 -3.30
N GLU A 125 12.88 -1.50 -2.64
CA GLU A 125 12.76 -0.76 -1.37
C GLU A 125 11.98 0.55 -1.54
N LEU A 126 12.25 1.32 -2.61
CA LEU A 126 11.54 2.56 -2.91
C LEU A 126 10.07 2.31 -3.26
N VAL A 127 9.79 1.31 -4.11
CA VAL A 127 8.43 0.89 -4.46
C VAL A 127 7.65 0.54 -3.19
N LYS A 128 8.21 -0.30 -2.33
CA LYS A 128 7.60 -0.71 -1.07
C LYS A 128 7.30 0.48 -0.16
N ASP A 129 8.24 1.43 -0.04
CA ASP A 129 8.04 2.65 0.75
C ASP A 129 6.85 3.48 0.22
N VAL A 130 6.74 3.63 -1.10
CA VAL A 130 5.65 4.37 -1.75
C VAL A 130 4.31 3.63 -1.62
N THR A 131 4.27 2.30 -1.81
CA THR A 131 3.06 1.49 -1.59
C THR A 131 2.53 1.64 -0.16
N ILE A 132 3.41 1.67 0.85
CA ILE A 132 3.02 1.93 2.24
C ILE A 132 2.41 3.34 2.41
N ILE A 133 2.91 4.33 1.67
CA ILE A 133 2.36 5.69 1.68
C ILE A 133 0.99 5.73 1.02
N GLU A 134 0.83 5.07 -0.14
CA GLU A 134 -0.44 4.91 -0.87
C GLU A 134 -1.52 4.30 0.03
N ASP A 135 -1.21 3.18 0.69
CA ASP A 135 -2.10 2.52 1.67
C ASP A 135 -2.53 3.48 2.79
N ARG A 136 -1.59 4.30 3.28
CA ARG A 136 -1.88 5.28 4.34
C ARG A 136 -2.76 6.42 3.84
N ILE A 137 -2.58 6.88 2.60
CA ILE A 137 -3.44 7.89 1.98
C ILE A 137 -4.86 7.33 1.83
N LEU A 138 -4.99 6.12 1.28
CA LEU A 138 -6.26 5.43 1.13
C LEU A 138 -6.99 5.30 2.48
N ASN A 139 -6.28 4.88 3.52
CA ASN A 139 -6.85 4.73 4.87
C ASN A 139 -7.20 6.06 5.55
N ALA A 140 -6.46 7.14 5.25
CA ALA A 140 -6.67 8.44 5.89
C ALA A 140 -7.76 9.28 5.20
N ALA A 141 -7.72 9.36 3.87
CA ALA A 141 -8.53 10.26 3.07
C ALA A 141 -9.48 9.56 2.10
N GLY A 142 -9.31 8.26 1.87
CA GLY A 142 -10.08 7.50 0.88
C GLY A 142 -9.61 7.75 -0.55
N ILE A 143 -10.48 7.45 -1.51
CA ILE A 143 -10.24 7.67 -2.94
C ILE A 143 -10.35 9.18 -3.22
N GLY A 144 -9.30 9.75 -3.80
CA GLY A 144 -9.22 11.17 -4.15
C GLY A 144 -7.96 11.50 -4.94
N GLU A 145 -7.75 12.77 -5.26
CA GLU A 145 -6.62 13.25 -6.07
C GLU A 145 -5.26 12.85 -5.48
N ASP A 146 -5.09 12.98 -4.15
CA ASP A 146 -3.84 12.62 -3.48
C ASP A 146 -3.50 11.12 -3.61
N LEU A 147 -4.52 10.24 -3.66
CA LEU A 147 -4.33 8.81 -3.87
C LEU A 147 -3.91 8.53 -5.32
N VAL A 148 -4.62 9.11 -6.28
CA VAL A 148 -4.33 8.95 -7.71
C VAL A 148 -2.91 9.41 -8.05
N GLU A 149 -2.45 10.51 -7.45
CA GLU A 149 -1.08 10.99 -7.66
C GLU A 149 -0.04 10.05 -7.03
N ALA A 150 -0.32 9.49 -5.85
CA ALA A 150 0.55 8.49 -5.22
C ALA A 150 0.60 7.19 -6.02
N GLU A 151 -0.54 6.73 -6.55
CA GLU A 151 -0.65 5.56 -7.44
C GLU A 151 0.21 5.77 -8.70
N GLN A 152 0.11 6.93 -9.36
CA GLN A 152 0.93 7.23 -10.54
C GLN A 152 2.45 7.18 -10.25
N ILE A 153 2.86 7.68 -9.08
CA ILE A 153 4.26 7.57 -8.65
C ILE A 153 4.65 6.11 -8.45
N CYS A 154 3.81 5.33 -7.77
CA CYS A 154 4.02 3.91 -7.50
C CYS A 154 4.13 3.10 -8.80
N GLU A 155 3.18 3.28 -9.72
CA GLU A 155 3.12 2.61 -11.02
C GLU A 155 4.36 2.90 -11.86
N GLY A 156 4.82 4.15 -11.91
CA GLY A 156 6.03 4.52 -12.64
C GLY A 156 7.29 3.85 -12.07
N MET A 157 7.39 3.67 -10.75
CA MET A 157 8.51 2.94 -10.16
C MET A 157 8.43 1.43 -10.44
N GLN A 158 7.24 0.85 -10.29
CA GLN A 158 6.99 -0.56 -10.59
C GLN A 158 7.19 -0.91 -12.07
N GLU A 159 6.97 0.04 -12.97
CA GLU A 159 7.27 -0.14 -14.38
C GLU A 159 8.77 -0.36 -14.61
N VAL A 160 9.63 0.44 -13.99
CA VAL A 160 11.08 0.26 -14.11
C VAL A 160 11.56 -1.01 -13.40
N GLU A 161 10.99 -1.34 -12.25
CA GLU A 161 11.25 -2.62 -11.58
C GLU A 161 10.98 -3.81 -12.53
N ARG A 162 9.82 -3.82 -13.19
CA ARG A 162 9.45 -4.84 -14.19
C ARG A 162 10.40 -4.88 -15.38
N TRP A 163 10.94 -3.74 -15.82
CA TRP A 163 11.92 -3.72 -16.90
C TRP A 163 13.23 -4.42 -16.51
N LEU A 164 13.68 -4.24 -15.26
CA LEU A 164 14.87 -4.92 -14.77
C LEU A 164 14.63 -6.41 -14.56
N GLU A 165 13.45 -6.78 -14.08
CA GLU A 165 13.03 -8.19 -13.99
C GLU A 165 13.00 -8.87 -15.38
N ASP A 166 12.52 -8.17 -16.41
CA ASP A 166 12.51 -8.66 -17.79
C ASP A 166 13.94 -8.94 -18.31
N ILE A 167 14.88 -8.03 -18.02
CA ILE A 167 16.30 -8.26 -18.33
C ILE A 167 16.81 -9.50 -17.60
N LEU A 168 16.58 -9.61 -16.28
CA LEU A 168 17.01 -10.76 -15.48
C LEU A 168 16.41 -12.08 -15.98
N CYS A 169 15.13 -12.10 -16.32
CA CYS A 169 14.49 -13.27 -16.91
C CYS A 169 15.17 -13.67 -18.23
N GLY A 170 15.45 -12.70 -19.11
CA GLY A 170 16.20 -12.95 -20.34
C GLY A 170 17.60 -13.53 -20.06
N MET A 171 18.28 -13.05 -19.02
CA MET A 171 19.58 -13.58 -18.61
C MET A 171 19.50 -15.05 -18.16
N LEU A 172 18.44 -15.40 -17.42
CA LEU A 172 18.19 -16.77 -16.95
C LEU A 172 17.82 -17.73 -18.09
N GLU A 173 17.10 -17.24 -19.11
CA GLU A 173 16.76 -18.01 -20.30
C GLU A 173 17.97 -18.29 -21.19
N GLY A 174 18.84 -17.29 -21.36
CA GLY A 174 20.09 -17.42 -22.10
C GLY A 174 20.51 -16.11 -22.75
N ILE A 175 21.83 -15.87 -22.81
CA ILE A 175 22.39 -14.62 -23.36
C ILE A 175 21.98 -14.40 -24.82
N ASP A 176 21.92 -15.48 -25.60
CA ASP A 176 21.48 -15.44 -26.99
C ASP A 176 20.01 -15.01 -27.13
N ILE A 177 19.14 -15.48 -26.23
CA ILE A 177 17.73 -15.08 -26.16
C ILE A 177 17.62 -13.61 -25.78
N LEU A 178 18.30 -13.19 -24.70
CA LEU A 178 18.32 -11.79 -24.27
C LEU A 178 18.88 -10.85 -25.34
N THR A 179 19.99 -11.23 -25.99
CA THR A 179 20.61 -10.43 -27.07
C THR A 179 19.66 -10.30 -28.24
N LYS A 180 18.93 -11.38 -28.58
CA LYS A 180 17.93 -11.34 -29.63
C LYS A 180 16.77 -10.42 -29.23
N ALA A 181 16.24 -10.54 -28.01
CA ALA A 181 15.16 -9.70 -27.52
C ALA A 181 15.54 -8.20 -27.56
N TYR A 182 16.77 -7.86 -27.16
CA TYR A 182 17.28 -6.48 -27.25
C TYR A 182 17.33 -5.97 -28.70
N LYS A 183 17.83 -6.80 -29.64
CA LYS A 183 17.94 -6.45 -31.07
C LYS A 183 16.59 -6.31 -31.74
N ASP A 184 15.66 -7.21 -31.41
CA ASP A 184 14.29 -7.22 -31.93
C ASP A 184 13.41 -6.15 -31.26
N ARG A 185 13.97 -5.42 -30.29
CA ARG A 185 13.30 -4.38 -29.48
C ARG A 185 12.07 -4.91 -28.75
N THR A 186 12.17 -6.12 -28.19
CA THR A 186 11.07 -6.77 -27.47
C THR A 186 11.21 -6.70 -25.95
N LEU A 187 12.27 -6.08 -25.43
CA LEU A 187 12.38 -5.84 -23.99
C LEU A 187 11.40 -4.75 -23.56
N LEU A 188 10.84 -4.89 -22.36
CA LEU A 188 9.75 -4.01 -21.90
C LEU A 188 10.11 -2.52 -21.95
N TYR A 189 11.32 -2.13 -21.53
CA TYR A 189 11.74 -0.72 -21.54
C TYR A 189 11.97 -0.15 -22.95
N GLN A 190 12.06 -0.98 -23.99
CA GLN A 190 12.27 -0.52 -25.36
C GLN A 190 10.94 -0.15 -26.04
N HIS A 191 9.82 -0.54 -25.43
CA HIS A 191 8.49 -0.13 -25.84
C HIS A 191 8.08 1.11 -25.05
N VAL A 192 8.04 2.25 -25.72
CA VAL A 192 7.41 3.44 -25.15
C VAL A 192 5.92 3.14 -24.99
N ALA A 193 5.43 3.16 -23.75
CA ALA A 193 4.01 3.20 -23.47
C ALA A 193 3.39 4.34 -24.28
N ARG A 194 2.54 4.00 -25.26
CA ARG A 194 1.81 4.95 -26.09
C ARG A 194 0.63 5.53 -25.35
#